data_AF-A0A7G9RBP0-F1
#
_entry.id   AF-A0A7G9RBP0-F1
#
_cell.length_a   1.000
_cell.length_b   1.000
_cell.length_c   1.000
_cell.angle_alpha   90.00
_cell.angle_beta   90.00
_cell.angle_gamma   90.00
#
_symmetry.space_group_name_H-M   'P 1'
#
loop_
_entity.id
_entity.type
_entity.pdbx_description
1 polymer ?
#
loop_
_entity_poly.entity_id
_entity_poly.type
_entity_poly.pdbx_seq_one_letter_code
_entity_poly.pdbx_strand_id
1 'polypeptide(L)'
;MAVPELTCAVLRRTVGELRRRETRRVFDPSICLGTLGGPHESFVLRAQDLPVLDAALRMEIVSRLVSLATEPPRVGWLVRPGAPEDYESDREWCAATTSALSMHGIELEAFYAVTRYGWRDVRSGESRTWRRLRI
;
A
#
# COMPACT_ATOMS: atom_id res chain seq x y z
N MET A 1 16.01 -3.66 7.08
CA MET A 1 15.46 -4.13 8.37
C MET A 1 14.47 -5.23 8.05
N ALA A 2 14.49 -6.36 8.74
CA ALA A 2 13.54 -7.45 8.47
C ALA A 2 12.13 -7.05 8.93
N VAL A 3 11.11 -7.40 8.15
CA VAL A 3 9.71 -7.15 8.49
C VAL A 3 9.32 -8.02 9.70
N PRO A 4 8.80 -7.43 10.81
CA PRO A 4 8.43 -8.20 11.99
C PRO A 4 7.44 -9.35 11.71
N GLU A 5 7.51 -10.44 12.48
CA GLU A 5 6.66 -11.63 12.25
C GLU A 5 5.16 -11.32 12.38
N LEU A 6 4.78 -10.46 13.33
CA LEU A 6 3.39 -10.00 13.48
C LEU A 6 2.93 -9.26 12.21
N THR A 7 3.76 -8.38 11.68
CA THR A 7 3.49 -7.68 10.42
C THR A 7 3.37 -8.65 9.24
N CYS A 8 4.24 -9.67 9.18
CA CYS A 8 4.15 -10.74 8.18
C CYS A 8 2.82 -11.51 8.27
N ALA A 9 2.32 -11.79 9.48
CA ALA A 9 1.05 -12.48 9.69
C ALA A 9 -0.14 -11.62 9.24
N VAL A 10 -0.13 -10.33 9.57
CA VAL A 10 -1.16 -9.38 9.13
C VAL A 10 -1.13 -9.22 7.61
N LEU A 11 0.04 -9.01 7.00
CA LEU A 11 0.16 -8.91 5.53
C LEU A 11 -0.31 -10.19 4.83
N ARG A 12 -0.02 -11.37 5.40
CA ARG A 12 -0.56 -12.64 4.89
C ARG A 12 -2.09 -12.64 4.92
N ARG A 13 -2.70 -12.14 5.99
CA ARG A 13 -4.16 -12.02 6.11
C ARG A 13 -4.72 -11.06 5.06
N THR A 14 -4.13 -9.88 4.93
CA THR A 14 -4.51 -8.86 3.93
C THR A 14 -4.47 -9.43 2.51
N VAL A 15 -3.43 -10.19 2.15
CA VAL A 15 -3.32 -10.82 0.83
C VAL A 15 -4.46 -11.81 0.57
N GLY A 16 -4.86 -12.62 1.54
CA GLY A 16 -5.96 -13.57 1.29
C GLY A 16 -7.35 -12.95 1.41
N GLU A 17 -7.54 -11.87 2.18
CA GLU A 17 -8.74 -11.04 2.10
C GLU A 17 -8.87 -10.43 0.71
N LEU A 18 -7.78 -9.89 0.15
CA LEU A 18 -7.73 -9.40 -1.22
C LEU A 18 -8.05 -10.50 -2.25
N ARG A 19 -7.50 -11.71 -2.09
CA ARG A 19 -7.84 -12.85 -2.96
C ARG A 19 -9.31 -13.24 -2.91
N ARG A 20 -9.96 -13.12 -1.75
CA ARG A 20 -11.38 -13.43 -1.57
C ARG A 20 -12.27 -12.36 -2.19
N ARG A 21 -11.93 -11.08 -2.00
CA ARG A 21 -12.70 -9.95 -2.50
C ARG A 21 -12.59 -9.81 -4.02
N GLU A 22 -11.36 -9.82 -4.53
CA GLU A 22 -11.10 -9.61 -5.94
C GLU A 22 -11.04 -10.95 -6.66
N THR A 23 -12.17 -11.37 -7.24
CA THR A 23 -12.24 -12.62 -8.02
C THR A 23 -11.48 -12.48 -9.35
N ARG A 24 -11.49 -11.29 -9.95
CA ARG A 24 -10.78 -10.95 -11.19
C ARG A 24 -9.31 -10.61 -10.93
N ARG A 25 -8.46 -10.84 -11.94
CA ARG A 25 -7.00 -10.57 -11.89
C ARG A 25 -6.67 -9.10 -12.16
N VAL A 26 -7.63 -8.34 -12.64
CA VAL A 26 -7.53 -6.91 -12.95
C VAL A 26 -8.62 -6.20 -12.14
N PHE A 27 -8.19 -5.22 -11.37
CA PHE A 27 -9.03 -4.37 -10.52
C PHE A 27 -8.30 -3.03 -10.33
N ASP A 28 -9.06 -1.99 -9.99
CA ASP A 28 -8.51 -0.66 -9.72
C ASP A 28 -7.57 -0.72 -8.51
N PRO A 29 -6.31 -0.22 -8.62
CA PRO A 29 -5.44 -0.10 -7.46
C PRO A 29 -6.01 0.82 -6.39
N SER A 30 -5.55 0.71 -5.15
CA SER A 30 -5.83 1.69 -4.11
C SER A 30 -4.60 1.98 -3.27
N ILE A 31 -4.46 3.23 -2.83
CA ILE A 31 -3.51 3.63 -1.79
C ILE A 31 -4.24 3.64 -0.45
N CYS A 32 -3.59 3.12 0.58
CA CYS A 32 -4.10 3.06 1.96
C CYS A 32 -3.08 3.67 2.93
N LEU A 33 -3.57 4.30 4.00
CA LEU A 33 -2.76 4.87 5.09
C LEU A 33 -3.40 4.56 6.45
N GLY A 34 -2.62 4.05 7.40
CA GLY A 34 -3.11 3.77 8.76
C GLY A 34 -2.41 2.59 9.40
N THR A 35 -3.17 1.71 10.05
CA THR A 35 -2.67 0.49 10.68
C THR A 35 -2.98 -0.72 9.80
N LEU A 36 -1.98 -1.54 9.50
CA LEU A 36 -2.20 -2.80 8.78
C LEU A 36 -3.19 -3.69 9.55
N GLY A 37 -4.25 -4.14 8.88
CA GLY A 37 -5.30 -4.97 9.47
C GLY A 37 -6.21 -4.23 10.46
N GLY A 38 -6.06 -2.91 10.60
CA GLY A 38 -6.85 -2.05 11.47
C GLY A 38 -7.48 -0.87 10.72
N PRO A 39 -7.85 0.19 11.46
CA PRO A 39 -8.36 1.43 10.88
C PRO A 39 -7.38 2.05 9.89
N HIS A 40 -7.91 2.49 8.75
CA HIS A 40 -7.13 3.15 7.71
C HIS A 40 -8.03 3.91 6.76
N GLU A 41 -7.46 4.94 6.17
CA GLU A 41 -8.06 5.66 5.05
C GLU A 41 -7.55 5.07 3.74
N SER A 42 -8.38 5.12 2.69
CA SER A 42 -7.98 4.63 1.37
C SER A 42 -8.54 5.47 0.24
N PHE A 43 -7.81 5.49 -0.88
CA PHE A 43 -8.23 6.12 -2.11
C PHE A 43 -8.06 5.14 -3.28
N VAL A 44 -9.13 4.94 -4.05
CA VAL A 44 -9.13 4.07 -5.23
C VAL A 44 -8.61 4.85 -6.44
N LEU A 45 -7.56 4.33 -7.06
CA LEU A 45 -6.95 4.84 -8.28
C LEU A 45 -7.64 4.17 -9.47
N ARG A 46 -8.48 4.89 -10.20
CA ARG A 46 -9.09 4.32 -11.40
C ARG A 46 -8.01 4.07 -12.43
N ALA A 47 -8.00 2.87 -13.03
CA ALA A 47 -6.97 2.47 -13.97
C ALA A 47 -6.82 3.45 -15.15
N GLN A 48 -7.90 4.10 -15.57
CA GLN A 48 -7.92 5.10 -16.63
C GLN A 48 -7.21 6.42 -16.27
N ASP A 49 -7.09 6.75 -14.98
CA ASP A 49 -6.50 8.01 -14.49
C ASP A 49 -5.01 7.86 -14.15
N LEU A 50 -4.50 6.62 -14.08
CA LEU A 50 -3.10 6.31 -13.73
C LEU A 50 -2.05 7.02 -14.60
N PRO A 51 -2.21 7.16 -15.93
CA PRO A 51 -1.22 7.86 -16.76
C PRO A 51 -1.07 9.35 -16.44
N VAL A 52 -2.01 9.94 -15.71
CA VAL A 52 -2.09 11.40 -15.44
C VAL A 52 -1.67 11.74 -14.01
N LEU A 53 -1.45 10.75 -13.15
CA LEU A 53 -0.99 11.00 -11.79
C LEU A 53 0.48 11.39 -11.85
N ASP A 54 0.79 12.64 -11.53
CA ASP A 54 2.16 13.12 -11.30
C ASP A 54 2.51 13.07 -9.81
N ALA A 55 3.72 13.53 -9.44
CA ALA A 55 4.17 13.52 -8.06
C ALA A 55 3.30 14.43 -7.16
N ALA A 56 2.87 15.59 -7.67
CA ALA A 56 2.08 16.55 -6.92
C ALA A 56 0.70 15.99 -6.55
N LEU A 57 0.01 15.38 -7.52
CA LEU A 57 -1.31 14.79 -7.29
C LEU A 57 -1.25 13.58 -6.34
N ARG A 58 -0.20 12.76 -6.40
CA ARG A 58 0.01 11.69 -5.40
C ARG A 58 0.16 12.27 -3.99
N MET A 59 0.96 13.33 -3.83
CA MET A 59 1.13 13.99 -2.53
C MET A 59 -0.17 14.60 -2.02
N GLU A 60 -0.97 15.21 -2.90
CA GLU A 60 -2.28 15.77 -2.53
C GLU A 60 -3.25 14.69 -2.06
N ILE A 61 -3.34 13.56 -2.79
CA ILE A 61 -4.13 12.40 -2.39
C ILE A 61 -3.71 11.91 -1.01
N VAL A 62 -2.41 11.70 -0.78
CA VAL A 62 -1.90 11.25 0.52
C VAL A 62 -2.22 12.28 1.61
N SER A 63 -1.97 13.56 1.36
CA SER A 63 -2.25 14.64 2.33
C SER A 63 -3.73 14.67 2.70
N ARG A 64 -4.62 14.43 1.73
CA ARG A 64 -6.05 14.32 1.98
C ARG A 64 -6.37 13.13 2.88
N LEU A 65 -5.80 11.96 2.61
CA LEU A 65 -5.97 10.78 3.47
C LEU A 65 -5.46 11.02 4.90
N VAL A 66 -4.33 11.71 5.07
CA VAL A 66 -3.82 12.11 6.40
C VAL A 66 -4.84 13.00 7.12
N SER A 67 -5.47 13.94 6.42
CA SER A 67 -6.48 14.83 7.02
C SER A 67 -7.78 14.12 7.46
N LEU A 68 -8.04 12.94 6.90
CA LEU A 68 -9.22 12.11 7.21
C LEU A 68 -8.94 11.12 8.33
N ALA A 69 -7.68 10.73 8.53
CA ALA A 69 -7.30 9.74 9.51
C ALA A 69 -7.57 10.24 10.94
N THR A 70 -8.15 9.38 11.77
CA THR A 70 -8.42 9.68 13.19
C THR A 70 -7.15 9.68 14.04
N GLU A 71 -6.12 8.97 13.60
CA GLU A 71 -4.80 8.88 14.24
C GLU A 71 -3.70 9.12 13.20
N PRO A 72 -2.52 9.64 13.60
CA PRO A 72 -1.41 9.87 12.67
C PRO A 72 -1.00 8.57 11.94
N PRO A 73 -1.21 8.45 10.61
CA PRO A 73 -0.91 7.21 9.90
C PRO A 73 0.60 7.08 9.66
N ARG A 74 1.21 6.00 10.15
CA ARG A 74 2.66 5.74 10.01
C ARG A 74 3.01 4.64 9.02
N VAL A 75 2.01 3.91 8.53
CA VAL A 75 2.18 2.85 7.52
C VAL A 75 1.32 3.17 6.31
N GLY A 76 1.94 3.07 5.13
CA GLY A 76 1.25 3.16 3.84
C GLY A 76 1.31 1.85 3.09
N TRP A 77 0.31 1.56 2.26
CA TRP A 77 0.40 0.45 1.33
C TRP A 77 -0.46 0.65 0.09
N LEU A 78 0.01 0.10 -1.02
CA LEU A 78 -0.76 -0.07 -2.23
C LEU A 78 -1.45 -1.43 -2.22
N VAL A 79 -2.69 -1.47 -2.67
CA VAL A 79 -3.38 -2.70 -3.08
C VAL A 79 -3.50 -2.64 -4.60
N ARG A 80 -2.82 -3.52 -5.31
CA ARG A 80 -2.77 -3.46 -6.79
C ARG A 80 -2.76 -4.84 -7.45
N PRO A 81 -3.15 -4.94 -8.73
CA PRO A 81 -2.94 -6.14 -9.53
C PRO A 81 -1.45 -6.36 -9.84
N GLY A 82 -1.15 -7.50 -10.47
CA GLY A 82 0.21 -7.89 -10.83
C GLY A 82 0.97 -8.59 -9.70
N ALA A 83 2.24 -8.92 -9.96
CA ALA A 83 3.13 -9.56 -8.99
C ALA A 83 3.68 -8.52 -8.00
N PRO A 84 4.09 -8.93 -6.78
CA PRO A 84 4.75 -8.05 -5.82
C PRO A 84 6.26 -7.92 -6.14
N GLU A 85 6.56 -7.51 -7.38
CA GLU A 85 7.90 -7.20 -7.85
C GLU A 85 8.24 -5.72 -7.62
N ASP A 86 9.47 -5.31 -7.93
CA ASP A 86 9.88 -3.90 -7.87
C ASP A 86 9.33 -3.14 -9.09
N TYR A 87 8.39 -2.23 -8.83
CA TYR A 87 7.86 -1.32 -9.84
C TYR A 87 8.18 0.12 -9.47
N GLU A 88 8.54 0.90 -10.47
CA GLU A 88 8.78 2.34 -10.32
C GLU A 88 7.57 3.06 -9.72
N SER A 89 6.36 2.73 -10.16
CA SER A 89 5.12 3.28 -9.61
C SER A 89 4.95 3.05 -8.10
N ASP A 90 5.38 1.90 -7.56
CA ASP A 90 5.34 1.64 -6.13
C ASP A 90 6.31 2.57 -5.37
N ARG A 91 7.50 2.81 -5.94
CA ARG A 91 8.51 3.74 -5.38
C ARG A 91 8.04 5.19 -5.44
N GLU A 92 7.39 5.61 -6.52
CA GLU A 92 6.80 6.94 -6.66
C GLU A 92 5.73 7.20 -5.58
N TRP A 93 4.85 6.23 -5.34
CA TRP A 93 3.87 6.31 -4.26
C TRP A 93 4.50 6.32 -2.88
N CYS A 94 5.54 5.51 -2.65
CA CYS A 94 6.30 5.53 -1.40
C CYS A 94 6.96 6.90 -1.17
N ALA A 95 7.55 7.50 -2.21
CA ALA A 95 8.17 8.82 -2.15
C ALA A 95 7.13 9.91 -1.86
N ALA A 96 6.03 9.95 -2.61
CA ALA A 96 4.94 10.89 -2.38
C ALA A 96 4.33 10.75 -0.98
N THR A 97 4.19 9.50 -0.50
CA THR A 97 3.69 9.23 0.85
C THR A 97 4.64 9.76 1.91
N THR A 98 5.94 9.51 1.76
CA THR A 98 6.97 10.02 2.68
C THR A 98 6.93 11.54 2.74
N SER A 99 6.94 12.22 1.59
CA SER A 99 6.92 13.68 1.52
C SER A 99 5.65 14.27 2.14
N ALA A 100 4.47 13.71 1.83
CA ALA A 100 3.21 14.19 2.37
C ALA A 100 3.13 14.00 3.89
N LEU A 101 3.50 12.83 4.42
CA LEU A 101 3.53 12.61 5.88
C LEU A 101 4.51 13.57 6.58
N SER A 102 5.68 13.81 6.00
CA SER A 102 6.66 14.75 6.57
C SER A 102 6.13 16.20 6.64
N MET A 103 5.31 16.64 5.68
CA MET A 103 4.64 17.94 5.76
C MET A 103 3.67 18.05 6.94
N HIS A 104 3.15 16.92 7.42
CA HIS A 104 2.30 16.82 8.62
C HIS A 104 3.09 16.49 9.89
N GLY A 105 4.43 16.47 9.84
CA GLY A 105 5.28 16.11 10.97
C GLY A 105 5.23 14.62 11.34
N ILE A 106 4.83 13.76 10.41
CA ILE A 106 4.70 12.31 10.60
C ILE A 106 5.84 11.61 9.85
N GLU A 107 6.47 10.64 10.50
CA GLU A 107 7.46 9.78 9.86
C GLU A 107 6.79 8.51 9.30
N LEU A 108 7.10 8.17 8.05
CA LEU A 108 6.66 6.93 7.41
C LEU A 108 7.56 5.77 7.87
N GLU A 109 7.00 4.85 8.67
CA GLU A 109 7.71 3.69 9.20
C GLU A 109 7.83 2.57 8.17
N ALA A 110 6.77 2.31 7.40
CA ALA A 110 6.77 1.24 6.41
C ALA A 110 5.87 1.54 5.21
N PHE A 111 6.25 1.00 4.04
CA PHE A 111 5.45 1.10 2.83
C PHE A 111 5.41 -0.22 2.06
N TYR A 112 4.22 -0.76 1.80
CA TYR A 112 4.06 -2.06 1.16
C TYR A 112 3.33 -1.99 -0.18
N ALA A 113 3.72 -2.83 -1.13
CA ALA A 113 2.90 -3.19 -2.28
C ALA A 113 2.23 -4.54 -2.00
N VAL A 114 0.92 -4.55 -1.84
CA VAL A 114 0.10 -5.74 -1.59
C VAL A 114 -0.63 -6.13 -2.87
N THR A 115 -0.45 -7.38 -3.26
CA THR A 115 -1.07 -7.95 -4.45
C THR A 115 -1.81 -9.22 -4.10
N ARG A 116 -2.59 -9.73 -5.04
CA ARG A 116 -3.19 -11.06 -4.89
C ARG A 116 -2.14 -12.17 -4.78
N TYR A 117 -0.90 -11.99 -5.21
CA TYR A 117 0.11 -13.05 -5.18
C TYR A 117 1.01 -12.99 -3.95
N GLY A 118 1.03 -11.87 -3.25
CA GLY A 118 1.91 -11.64 -2.12
C GLY A 118 2.07 -10.17 -1.80
N TRP A 119 3.11 -9.84 -1.04
CA TRP A 119 3.46 -8.47 -0.70
C TRP A 119 4.95 -8.22 -0.90
N ARG A 120 5.31 -6.95 -1.06
CA ARG A 120 6.68 -6.44 -1.05
C ARG A 120 6.75 -5.19 -0.18
N ASP A 121 7.73 -5.11 0.70
CA ASP A 121 8.14 -3.86 1.33
C ASP A 121 8.93 -3.05 0.28
N VAL A 122 8.40 -1.89 -0.09
CA VAL A 122 8.96 -1.05 -1.15
C VAL A 122 10.27 -0.40 -0.70
N ARG A 123 10.46 -0.21 0.61
CA ARG A 123 11.66 0.43 1.18
C ARG A 123 12.81 -0.55 1.31
N SER A 124 12.54 -1.75 1.81
CA SER A 124 13.59 -2.76 2.06
C SER A 124 13.76 -3.77 0.92
N GLY A 125 12.76 -3.91 0.05
CA GLY A 125 12.71 -4.93 -0.99
C GLY A 125 12.36 -6.34 -0.49
N GLU A 126 12.14 -6.51 0.82
CA GLU A 126 11.67 -7.77 1.38
C GLU A 126 10.31 -8.13 0.78
N SER A 127 10.07 -9.40 0.45
CA SER A 127 8.83 -9.82 -0.16
C SER A 127 8.46 -11.24 0.22
N ARG A 128 7.17 -11.55 0.11
CA ARG A 128 6.66 -12.91 0.28
C ARG A 128 5.53 -13.18 -0.70
N THR A 129 5.61 -14.31 -1.38
CA THR A 129 4.62 -14.74 -2.37
C THR A 129 4.02 -16.10 -1.99
N TRP A 130 2.80 -16.36 -2.47
CA TRP A 130 2.12 -17.63 -2.24
C TRP A 130 1.48 -18.15 -3.52
N ARG A 131 1.82 -19.38 -3.93
CA ARG A 131 1.05 -20.10 -4.96
C ARG A 131 -0.30 -20.57 -4.43
N ARG A 132 -0.29 -21.18 -3.24
CA ARG A 132 -1.50 -21.58 -2.51
C ARG A 132 -1.48 -20.90 -1.14
N LEU A 133 -2.49 -20.07 -0.88
CA LEU A 133 -2.63 -19.39 0.38
C LEU A 133 -3.78 -20.04 1.15
N ARG A 134 -3.49 -20.49 2.37
CA ARG A 134 -4.48 -20.92 3.35
C ARG A 134 -4.53 -19.84 4.42
N ILE A 135 -5.72 -19.29 4.63
CA ILE A 135 -6.07 -18.38 5.72
C ILE A 135 -7.00 -19.14 6.65
#